data_AF-A0A956KS66-F1
#
_entry.id   AF-A0A956KS66-F1
#
_cell.length_a   1.000
_cell.length_b   1.000
_cell.length_c   1.000
_cell.angle_alpha   90.00
_cell.angle_beta   90.00
_cell.angle_gamma   90.00
#
_symmetry.space_group_name_H-M   'P 1'
#
loop_
_entity.id
_entity.type
_entity.pdbx_description
1 polymer ?
#
loop_
_entity_poly.entity_id
_entity_poly.type
_entity_poly.pdbx_seq_one_letter_code
_entity_poly.pdbx_strand_id
1 'polypeptide(L)'
;RCFEAAVLERLLDRLERAGFIDADQLIAHRVVSSDIALGGRLEDHSEQLAHGWSTPTQIARRWCEMSPIRVGRLIAHLGLKGSRAHSRALINKARGHERTVVTYVYSPSAVALIERELRSRGFRRCTCGDIHDSDVQE
;
A
#
# COMPACT_ATOMS: atom_id res chain seq x y z
N ARG A 1 -5.40 -25.02 9.41
CA ARG A 1 -4.38 -23.95 9.34
C ARG A 1 -2.97 -24.49 9.19
N CYS A 2 -2.61 -25.62 9.83
CA CYS A 2 -1.33 -26.32 9.55
C CYS A 2 -1.11 -26.68 8.07
N PHE A 3 -2.19 -26.92 7.31
CA PHE A 3 -2.10 -27.18 5.87
C PHE A 3 -1.59 -25.97 5.07
N GLU A 4 -2.07 -24.76 5.36
CA GLU A 4 -1.65 -23.53 4.66
C GLU A 4 -0.17 -23.22 4.92
N ALA A 5 0.26 -23.34 6.17
CA ALA A 5 1.67 -23.23 6.55
C ALA A 5 2.54 -24.28 5.85
N ALA A 6 2.09 -25.54 5.81
CA ALA A 6 2.83 -26.62 5.12
C ALA A 6 2.93 -26.40 3.59
N VAL A 7 1.89 -25.84 2.97
CA VAL A 7 1.91 -25.46 1.55
C VAL A 7 2.89 -24.30 1.33
N LEU A 8 2.89 -23.30 2.21
CA LEU A 8 3.81 -22.16 2.15
C LEU A 8 5.27 -22.60 2.31
N GLU A 9 5.61 -23.43 3.30
CA GLU A 9 6.98 -23.99 3.46
C GLU A 9 7.45 -24.73 2.20
N ARG A 10 6.59 -25.60 1.63
CA ARG A 10 6.94 -26.34 0.41
C ARG A 10 7.17 -25.41 -0.78
N LEU A 11 6.46 -24.29 -0.86
CA LEU A 11 6.67 -23.29 -1.89
C LEU A 11 7.99 -22.55 -1.67
N LEU A 12 8.28 -22.15 -0.43
CA LEU A 12 9.53 -21.47 -0.06
C LEU A 12 10.76 -22.34 -0.38
N ASP A 13 10.72 -23.63 -0.05
CA ASP A 13 11.81 -24.56 -0.38
C ASP A 13 12.06 -24.70 -1.88
N ARG A 14 10.99 -24.62 -2.69
CA ARG A 14 11.10 -24.65 -4.16
C ARG A 14 11.68 -23.34 -4.70
N LEU A 15 11.28 -22.21 -4.13
CA LEU A 15 11.78 -20.89 -4.52
C LEU A 15 13.24 -20.69 -4.12
N GLU A 16 13.64 -21.18 -2.94
CA GLU A 16 15.03 -21.18 -2.46
C GLU A 16 15.91 -22.01 -3.40
N ARG A 17 15.52 -23.27 -3.68
CA ARG A 17 16.27 -24.16 -4.60
C ARG A 17 16.40 -23.60 -6.01
N ALA A 18 15.41 -22.85 -6.47
CA ALA A 18 15.41 -22.23 -7.78
C ALA A 18 16.07 -20.83 -7.81
N GLY A 19 16.59 -20.34 -6.68
CA GLY A 19 17.26 -19.05 -6.58
C GLY A 19 16.35 -17.84 -6.81
N PHE A 20 15.03 -18.00 -6.63
CA PHE A 20 14.05 -16.94 -6.89
C PHE A 20 13.74 -16.06 -5.68
N ILE A 21 14.32 -16.37 -4.52
CA ILE A 21 14.10 -15.66 -3.26
C ILE A 21 15.45 -15.42 -2.57
N ASP A 22 15.62 -14.23 -1.98
CA ASP A 22 16.82 -13.91 -1.19
C ASP A 22 16.68 -14.40 0.26
N ALA A 23 17.80 -14.47 0.99
CA ALA A 23 17.84 -15.04 2.34
C ALA A 23 16.95 -14.26 3.34
N ASP A 24 16.89 -12.93 3.21
CA ASP A 24 16.09 -12.08 4.10
C ASP A 24 14.58 -12.31 3.88
N GLN A 25 14.15 -12.41 2.61
CA GLN A 25 12.77 -12.74 2.25
C GLN A 25 12.40 -14.14 2.71
N LEU A 26 13.30 -15.11 2.54
CA LEU A 26 13.07 -16.49 2.97
C LEU A 26 12.82 -16.56 4.49
N ILE A 27 13.64 -15.88 5.28
CA ILE A 27 13.47 -15.80 6.74
C ILE A 27 12.12 -15.15 7.09
N ALA A 28 11.79 -14.02 6.46
CA ALA A 28 10.53 -13.32 6.73
C ALA A 28 9.31 -14.19 6.43
N HIS A 29 9.31 -14.93 5.31
CA HIS A 29 8.20 -15.81 4.95
C HIS A 29 8.10 -17.07 5.83
N ARG A 30 9.23 -17.61 6.33
CA ARG A 30 9.21 -18.71 7.31
C ARG A 30 8.63 -18.28 8.66
N VAL A 31 8.88 -17.03 9.08
CA VAL A 31 8.24 -16.45 10.27
C VAL A 31 6.72 -16.35 10.08
N VAL A 32 6.26 -15.86 8.93
CA VAL A 32 4.82 -15.79 8.60
C VAL A 32 4.18 -17.18 8.57
N SER A 33 4.85 -18.15 7.96
CA SER A 33 4.41 -19.56 7.95
C SER A 33 4.25 -20.13 9.37
N SER A 34 5.20 -19.84 10.25
CA SER A 34 5.15 -20.24 11.66
C SER A 34 3.98 -19.60 12.39
N ASP A 35 3.68 -18.32 12.14
CA ASP A 35 2.56 -17.62 12.75
C ASP A 35 1.20 -18.17 12.29
N ILE A 36 1.08 -18.49 10.99
CA ILE A 36 -0.12 -19.16 10.44
C ILE A 36 -0.31 -20.55 11.08
N ALA A 37 0.78 -21.29 11.29
CA ALA A 37 0.72 -22.59 11.96
C ALA A 37 0.22 -22.47 13.42
N LEU A 38 0.55 -21.36 14.10
CA LEU A 38 0.08 -21.02 15.45
C LEU A 38 -1.33 -20.43 15.48
N GLY A 39 -1.96 -20.21 14.32
CA GLY A 39 -3.34 -19.76 14.20
C GLY A 39 -3.51 -18.31 13.78
N GLY A 40 -2.44 -17.58 13.47
CA GLY A 40 -2.50 -16.27 12.82
C GLY A 40 -3.23 -16.31 11.47
N ARG A 41 -3.72 -15.17 10.98
CA ARG A 41 -4.38 -15.07 9.67
C ARG A 41 -3.42 -14.43 8.68
N LEU A 42 -3.40 -14.93 7.43
CA LEU A 42 -2.55 -14.36 6.38
C LEU A 42 -2.86 -12.86 6.12
N GLU A 43 -4.11 -12.45 6.31
CA GLU A 43 -4.57 -11.06 6.20
C GLU A 43 -3.84 -10.11 7.17
N ASP A 44 -3.43 -10.62 8.34
CA ASP A 44 -2.71 -9.87 9.37
C ASP A 44 -1.29 -9.50 8.91
N HIS A 45 -0.75 -10.25 7.92
CA HIS A 45 0.55 -10.02 7.29
C HIS A 45 0.45 -9.33 5.93
N SER A 46 -0.74 -8.91 5.50
CA SER A 46 -0.84 -7.98 4.37
C SER A 46 0.03 -6.76 4.67
N GLU A 47 0.72 -6.21 3.66
CA GLU A 47 1.51 -4.99 3.83
C GLU A 47 0.60 -3.83 4.28
N GLN A 48 0.34 -3.77 5.58
CA GLN A 48 -0.13 -2.56 6.22
C GLN A 48 1.04 -1.60 6.05
N LEU A 49 0.89 -0.67 5.11
CA LEU A 49 1.68 0.56 5.08
C LEU A 49 1.94 0.97 6.52
N ALA A 50 3.21 1.11 6.91
CA ALA A 50 3.60 1.50 8.25
C ALA A 50 2.62 2.56 8.78
N HIS A 51 2.07 2.35 9.99
CA HIS A 51 0.91 3.09 10.49
C HIS A 51 0.89 4.57 10.05
N GLY A 52 -0.16 4.96 9.32
CA GLY A 52 -0.40 6.34 8.88
C GLY A 52 0.18 6.74 7.52
N TRP A 53 0.95 5.90 6.85
CA TRP A 53 1.37 6.15 5.46
C TRP A 53 0.20 5.88 4.50
N SER A 54 0.07 6.66 3.43
CA SER A 54 -1.06 6.56 2.49
C SER A 54 -0.63 6.73 1.04
N THR A 55 -1.25 5.95 0.15
CA THR A 55 -1.12 6.11 -1.31
C THR A 55 -1.99 7.27 -1.81
N PRO A 56 -1.69 7.84 -3.00
CA PRO A 56 -2.55 8.85 -3.62
C PRO A 56 -4.01 8.40 -3.76
N THR A 57 -4.22 7.12 -4.06
CA THR A 57 -5.57 6.52 -4.17
C THR A 57 -6.29 6.51 -2.82
N GLN A 58 -5.61 6.14 -1.74
CA GLN A 58 -6.20 6.18 -0.39
C GLN A 58 -6.50 7.60 0.07
N ILE A 59 -5.66 8.58 -0.28
CA ILE A 59 -5.92 10.00 0.02
C ILE A 59 -7.15 10.46 -0.77
N ALA A 60 -7.22 10.18 -2.08
CA ALA A 60 -8.33 10.58 -2.94
C ALA A 60 -9.69 10.09 -2.42
N ARG A 61 -9.78 8.83 -1.97
CA ARG A 61 -11.02 8.25 -1.42
C ARG A 61 -11.58 8.99 -0.19
N ARG A 62 -10.77 9.79 0.50
CA ARG A 62 -11.20 10.57 1.67
C ARG A 62 -11.87 11.90 1.30
N TRP A 63 -11.83 12.30 0.02
CA TRP A 63 -12.28 13.62 -0.43
C TRP A 63 -13.29 13.48 -1.56
N CYS A 64 -14.38 14.24 -1.48
CA CYS A 64 -15.43 14.23 -2.50
C CYS A 64 -14.86 14.72 -3.84
N GLU A 65 -15.29 14.10 -4.94
CA GLU A 65 -14.90 14.47 -6.32
C GLU A 65 -13.37 14.44 -6.58
N MET A 66 -12.63 13.73 -5.73
CA MET A 66 -11.18 13.67 -5.81
C MET A 66 -10.74 12.39 -6.51
N SER A 67 -9.97 12.54 -7.58
CA SER A 67 -9.36 11.41 -8.28
C SER A 67 -7.89 11.24 -7.87
N PRO A 68 -7.34 10.01 -7.93
CA PRO A 68 -5.91 9.77 -7.67
C PRO A 68 -4.99 10.63 -8.56
N ILE A 69 -5.42 10.95 -9.78
CA ILE A 69 -4.70 11.83 -10.72
C ILE A 69 -4.62 13.25 -10.19
N ARG A 70 -5.73 13.81 -9.68
CA ARG A 70 -5.75 15.17 -9.09
C ARG A 70 -4.87 15.25 -7.85
N VAL A 71 -4.91 14.23 -6.99
CA VAL A 71 -4.00 14.13 -5.84
C VAL A 71 -2.54 14.03 -6.29
N GLY A 72 -2.26 13.27 -7.36
CA GLY A 72 -0.93 13.19 -7.97
C GLY A 72 -0.39 14.55 -8.44
N ARG A 73 -1.25 15.40 -9.03
CA ARG A 73 -0.88 16.77 -9.43
C ARG A 73 -0.57 17.65 -8.21
N LEU A 74 -1.36 17.52 -7.14
CA LEU A 74 -1.13 18.24 -5.88
C LEU A 74 0.19 17.84 -5.24
N ILE A 75 0.48 16.54 -5.18
CA ILE A 75 1.75 16.00 -4.69
C ILE A 75 2.94 16.58 -5.47
N ALA A 76 2.84 16.65 -6.80
CA ALA A 76 3.88 17.22 -7.64
C ALA A 76 4.04 18.72 -7.39
N HIS A 77 2.93 19.46 -7.29
CA HIS A 77 2.92 20.89 -6.98
C HIS A 77 3.56 21.20 -5.62
N LEU A 78 3.31 20.37 -4.61
CA LEU A 78 3.88 20.49 -3.27
C LEU A 78 5.33 19.96 -3.17
N GLY A 79 5.92 19.47 -4.26
CA GLY A 79 7.28 18.92 -4.26
C GLY A 79 7.46 17.66 -3.40
N LEU A 80 6.38 16.93 -3.13
CA LEU A 80 6.40 15.79 -2.20
C LEU A 80 6.89 14.50 -2.85
N LYS A 81 6.79 14.40 -4.19
CA LYS A 81 7.23 13.22 -4.94
C LYS A 81 8.76 13.09 -4.91
N GLY A 82 9.27 11.99 -4.39
CA GLY A 82 10.72 11.73 -4.31
C GLY A 82 11.41 12.38 -3.11
N SER A 83 10.69 13.15 -2.28
CA SER A 83 11.22 13.67 -1.02
C SER A 83 11.44 12.51 -0.04
N ARG A 84 12.67 12.37 0.46
CA ARG A 84 13.05 11.32 1.42
C ARG A 84 12.32 11.42 2.76
N ALA A 85 11.93 12.63 3.16
CA ALA A 85 11.21 12.87 4.41
C ALA A 85 9.71 12.59 4.29
N HIS A 86 9.15 12.68 3.08
CA HIS A 86 7.71 12.74 2.86
C HIS A 86 7.14 11.62 2.01
N SER A 87 7.98 10.95 1.22
CA SER A 87 7.58 9.91 0.29
C SER A 87 8.52 8.70 0.34
N ARG A 88 7.97 7.51 0.10
CA ARG A 88 8.74 6.28 -0.14
C ARG A 88 8.22 5.64 -1.40
N ALA A 89 9.15 5.20 -2.25
CA ALA A 89 8.82 4.37 -3.39
C ALA A 89 8.51 2.95 -2.91
N LEU A 90 7.31 2.46 -3.19
CA LEU A 90 7.02 1.03 -3.24
C LEU A 90 7.60 0.50 -4.54
N ILE A 91 8.75 -0.14 -4.43
CA ILE A 91 9.45 -0.79 -5.53
C ILE A 91 8.88 -2.20 -5.63
N ASN A 92 8.34 -2.58 -6.79
CA ASN A 92 8.06 -3.98 -7.04
C ASN A 92 9.35 -4.60 -7.59
N LYS A 93 9.89 -5.59 -6.88
CA LYS A 93 10.99 -6.41 -7.40
C LYS A 93 10.40 -7.43 -8.37
N ALA A 94 9.91 -6.99 -9.52
CA ALA A 94 9.63 -7.93 -10.61
C ALA A 94 10.98 -8.45 -11.15
N ARG A 95 11.09 -9.77 -11.30
CA ARG A 95 12.29 -10.53 -11.70
C ARG A 95 13.14 -9.80 -12.76
N GLY A 96 14.44 -9.63 -12.46
CA GLY A 96 15.46 -9.27 -13.44
C GLY A 96 15.82 -7.79 -13.48
N HIS A 97 16.72 -7.37 -12.58
CA HIS A 97 17.67 -6.25 -12.72
C HIS A 97 17.14 -4.81 -12.95
N GLU A 98 15.85 -4.58 -13.22
CA GLU A 98 15.28 -3.23 -13.28
C GLU A 98 14.32 -2.97 -12.11
N ARG A 99 14.74 -2.08 -11.20
CA ARG A 99 13.89 -1.57 -10.13
C ARG A 99 12.84 -0.63 -10.73
N THR A 100 11.66 -1.15 -11.05
CA THR A 100 10.52 -0.32 -11.43
C THR A 100 9.75 0.12 -10.18
N VAL A 101 9.69 1.44 -9.96
CA VAL A 101 8.84 2.01 -8.90
C VAL A 101 7.39 1.86 -9.33
N VAL A 102 6.63 1.01 -8.63
CA VAL A 102 5.23 0.74 -8.99
C VAL A 102 4.30 1.80 -8.41
N THR A 103 4.56 2.27 -7.19
CA THR A 103 3.73 3.31 -6.56
C THR A 103 4.53 4.08 -5.51
N TYR A 104 4.17 5.33 -5.22
CA TYR A 104 4.72 6.07 -4.09
C TYR A 104 3.71 6.10 -2.94
N VAL A 105 4.21 5.98 -1.71
CA VAL A 105 3.46 6.17 -0.47
C VAL A 105 3.95 7.41 0.25
N TYR A 106 3.03 8.09 0.95
CA TYR A 106 3.28 9.37 1.57
C TYR A 106 3.10 9.29 3.08
N SER A 107 4.05 9.88 3.81
CA SER A 107 4.03 9.95 5.28
C SER A 107 2.82 10.72 5.82
N PRO A 108 2.43 10.54 7.10
CA PRO A 108 1.37 11.33 7.72
C PRO A 108 1.55 12.85 7.59
N SER A 109 2.79 13.34 7.74
CA SER A 109 3.10 14.77 7.60
C SER A 109 2.85 15.27 6.17
N ALA A 110 3.19 14.45 5.16
CA ALA A 110 2.92 14.76 3.77
C ALA A 110 1.42 14.74 3.46
N VAL A 111 0.69 13.78 4.03
CA VAL A 111 -0.77 13.72 3.93
C VAL A 111 -1.40 14.96 4.54
N ALA A 112 -0.94 15.44 5.69
CA ALA A 112 -1.45 16.66 6.31
C ALA A 112 -1.27 17.91 5.43
N LEU A 113 -0.13 18.01 4.72
CA LEU A 113 0.11 19.09 3.75
C LEU A 113 -0.86 19.02 2.57
N ILE A 114 -1.05 17.81 2.02
CA ILE A 114 -2.00 17.59 0.92
C ILE A 114 -3.43 17.92 1.37
N GLU A 115 -3.84 17.45 2.56
CA GLU A 115 -5.18 17.71 3.12
C GLU A 115 -5.38 19.21 3.47
N ARG A 116 -4.33 19.93 3.86
CA ARG A 116 -4.38 21.39 4.04
C ARG A 116 -4.60 22.11 2.72
N GLU A 117 -3.85 21.73 1.69
CA GLU A 117 -3.97 22.30 0.35
C GLU A 117 -5.36 22.04 -0.24
N LEU A 118 -5.89 20.83 -0.07
CA LEU A 118 -7.24 20.46 -0.50
C LEU A 118 -8.32 21.33 0.16
N ARG A 119 -8.21 21.59 1.47
CA ARG A 119 -9.14 22.52 2.15
C ARG A 119 -9.03 23.94 1.63
N SER A 120 -7.82 24.42 1.37
CA SER A 120 -7.61 25.77 0.84
C SER A 120 -8.26 25.98 -0.53
N ARG A 121 -8.38 24.90 -1.32
CA ARG A 121 -9.04 24.88 -2.64
C ARG A 121 -10.55 24.60 -2.56
N GLY A 122 -11.11 24.49 -1.35
CA GLY A 122 -12.55 24.31 -1.14
C GLY A 122 -13.06 22.88 -1.27
N PHE A 123 -12.19 21.87 -1.34
CA PHE A 123 -12.63 20.47 -1.36
C PHE A 123 -13.20 20.06 0.00
N ARG A 124 -14.15 19.11 -0.01
CA ARG A 124 -14.76 18.55 1.20
C ARG A 124 -14.30 17.13 1.44
N ARG A 125 -14.15 16.76 2.71
CA ARG A 125 -13.87 15.39 3.12
C ARG A 125 -15.15 14.58 2.98
N CYS A 126 -15.07 13.36 2.47
CA CYS A 126 -16.21 12.45 2.44
C CYS A 126 -16.64 12.19 3.89
N THR A 127 -17.86 12.59 4.24
CA THR A 127 -18.50 12.16 5.47
C THR A 127 -19.08 10.76 5.27
N CYS A 128 -19.10 9.94 6.32
CA CYS A 128 -19.49 8.53 6.29
C CYS A 128 -20.97 8.28 5.89
N GLY A 129 -21.68 9.28 5.37
CA GLY A 129 -23.11 9.24 5.01
C GLY A 129 -23.43 9.46 3.53
N ASP A 130 -22.44 9.74 2.67
CA ASP A 130 -22.70 10.08 1.25
C ASP A 130 -22.61 8.87 0.29
N ILE A 131 -22.67 7.65 0.83
CA ILE A 131 -22.81 6.42 0.02
C ILE A 131 -24.26 5.94 0.13
N HIS A 132 -25.20 6.66 -0.48
CA HIS A 132 -26.49 6.11 -0.88
C HIS A 132 -27.07 6.86 -2.08
N ASP A 133 -27.65 6.07 -2.98
CA ASP A 133 -28.44 6.45 -4.16
C ASP A 133 -27.74 7.21 -5.28
N SER A 134 -27.08 6.44 -6.14
CA SER A 134 -27.19 6.60 -7.60
C SER A 134 -26.73 5.28 -8.21
N ASP A 135 -27.67 4.38 -8.50
CA ASP A 135 -27.62 3.40 -9.61
C ASP A 135 -28.68 2.29 -9.40
N VAL A 136 -29.96 2.66 -9.46
CA VAL A 136 -31.02 1.79 -9.97
C VAL A 136 -32.01 2.66 -10.75
N GLN A 137 -31.69 2.94 -12.01
CA GLN A 137 -32.67 3.27 -13.04
C GLN A 137 -32.06 2.92 -14.40
N GLU A 138 -32.33 1.69 -14.85
CA GLU A 138 -32.96 1.38 -16.15
C GLU A 138 -33.45 -0.06 -16.16
#